data_AF-A0A9Q3HXA9-F1
#
_entry.id   AF-A0A9Q3HXA9-F1
#
_cell.length_a   1.000
_cell.length_b   1.000
_cell.length_c   1.000
_cell.angle_alpha   90.00
_cell.angle_beta   90.00
_cell.angle_gamma   90.00
#
_symmetry.space_group_name_H-M   'P 1'
#
loop_
_entity.id
_entity.type
_entity.pdbx_description
1 polymer ?
#
loop_
_entity_poly.entity_id
_entity_poly.type
_entity_poly.pdbx_seq_one_letter_code
_entity_poly.pdbx_strand_id
1 'polypeptide(L)'
;MSSKVLTHRQAHWAEFLSEFYFSITYRPGRLANLPDALSRRDNIYPERGEDFISKNPKNFQQLIKQDEVQPSRDFAVEVESFSNLIDSIQKALWQDSQYRSILQELGKGKSIQDYSLDSSSQLLLFKDWVVVPNDPTIQLNIFQKCHDSPLAGHPGQEKTLKLVKRGFHWSRMTQFIKDYVSSCQQCSRNNNINHKKF
;
A
#
# COMPACT_ATOMS: atom_id res chain seq x y z
N MET A 1 -30.69 15.05 35.82
CA MET A 1 -29.64 15.01 34.78
C MET A 1 -29.02 13.62 34.80
N SER A 2 -29.06 12.88 33.69
CA SER A 2 -28.43 11.55 33.62
C SER A 2 -26.92 11.74 33.47
N SER A 3 -26.12 11.34 34.47
CA SER A 3 -24.66 11.37 34.35
C SER A 3 -24.24 10.26 33.40
N LYS A 4 -23.84 10.62 32.18
CA LYS A 4 -23.26 9.67 31.25
C LYS A 4 -21.86 9.31 31.73
N VAL A 5 -21.60 8.02 31.94
CA VAL A 5 -20.26 7.50 32.24
C VAL A 5 -19.36 7.76 31.03
N LEU A 6 -18.23 8.43 31.26
CA LEU A 6 -17.23 8.70 30.20
C LEU A 6 -16.47 7.42 29.86
N THR A 7 -16.15 7.23 28.58
CA THR A 7 -15.18 6.20 28.15
C THR A 7 -13.77 6.59 28.59
N HIS A 8 -12.85 5.61 28.69
CA HIS A 8 -11.45 5.86 29.06
C HIS A 8 -10.80 6.98 28.21
N ARG A 9 -11.04 6.97 26.90
CA ARG A 9 -10.53 8.01 25.99
C ARG A 9 -11.12 9.38 26.30
N GLN A 10 -12.42 9.46 26.59
CA GLN A 10 -13.08 10.72 26.95
C GLN A 10 -12.59 11.26 28.30
N ALA A 11 -12.37 10.39 29.29
CA ALA A 11 -11.83 10.77 30.59
C ALA A 11 -10.41 11.36 30.45
N HIS A 12 -9.53 10.69 29.69
CA HIS A 12 -8.18 11.18 29.42
C HIS A 12 -8.18 12.56 28.73
N TRP A 13 -9.04 12.75 27.72
CA TRP A 13 -9.17 14.07 27.07
C TRP A 13 -9.77 15.13 28.00
N ALA A 14 -10.71 14.75 28.87
CA ALA A 14 -11.29 15.67 29.84
C ALA A 14 -10.25 16.12 30.87
N GLU A 15 -9.41 15.21 31.36
CA GLU A 15 -8.29 15.49 32.24
C GLU A 15 -7.29 16.43 31.57
N PHE A 16 -6.80 16.08 30.39
CA PHE A 16 -5.86 16.91 29.63
C PHE A 16 -6.40 18.32 29.35
N LEU A 17 -7.66 18.43 28.89
CA LEU A 17 -8.25 19.73 28.57
C LEU A 17 -8.50 20.57 29.82
N SER A 18 -8.70 19.95 30.99
CA SER A 18 -8.91 20.68 32.25
C SER A 18 -7.71 21.53 32.68
N GLU A 19 -6.51 21.25 32.16
CA GLU A 19 -5.30 22.04 32.42
C GLU A 19 -5.33 23.42 31.73
N PHE A 20 -6.25 23.64 30.79
CA PHE A 20 -6.35 24.86 29.99
C PHE A 20 -7.59 25.68 30.37
N TYR A 21 -7.48 27.00 30.24
CA TYR A 21 -8.65 27.89 30.26
C TYR A 21 -9.28 27.95 28.88
N PHE A 22 -10.45 27.32 28.70
CA PHE A 22 -11.18 27.35 27.44
C PHE A 22 -12.69 27.47 27.66
N SER A 23 -13.41 27.89 26.61
CA SER A 23 -14.87 27.92 26.58
C SER A 23 -15.39 27.06 25.43
N ILE A 24 -16.39 26.23 25.70
CA ILE A 24 -17.04 25.42 24.68
C ILE A 24 -18.24 26.22 24.16
N THR A 25 -18.15 26.70 22.92
CA THR A 25 -19.26 27.40 22.25
C THR A 25 -19.84 26.50 21.16
N TYR A 26 -21.12 26.13 21.30
CA TYR A 26 -21.82 25.37 20.26
C TYR A 26 -22.09 26.28 19.05
N ARG A 27 -21.67 25.85 17.86
CA ARG A 27 -21.99 26.51 16.59
C ARG A 27 -22.83 25.57 15.71
N PRO A 28 -24.08 25.92 15.38
CA PRO A 28 -24.90 25.16 14.44
C PRO A 28 -24.19 24.97 13.09
N GLY A 29 -24.32 23.79 12.48
CA GLY A 29 -23.57 23.42 11.27
C GLY A 29 -23.70 24.39 10.09
N ARG A 30 -24.85 25.06 9.95
CA ARG A 30 -25.09 26.10 8.92
C ARG A 30 -24.20 27.35 9.09
N LEU A 31 -23.72 27.59 10.31
CA LEU A 31 -22.78 28.66 10.65
C LEU A 31 -21.33 28.16 10.74
N ALA A 32 -21.11 26.85 10.60
CA ALA A 32 -19.80 26.20 10.62
C ALA A 32 -19.23 26.01 9.20
N ASN A 33 -19.34 27.05 8.36
CA ASN A 33 -18.98 26.95 6.94
C ASN A 33 -17.48 26.73 6.66
N LEU A 34 -16.60 26.83 7.67
CA LEU A 34 -15.19 26.44 7.54
C LEU A 34 -14.66 25.86 8.86
N PRO A 35 -14.73 24.53 9.05
CA PRO A 35 -14.02 23.84 10.14
C PRO A 35 -12.49 23.98 10.05
N ASP A 36 -12.00 24.40 8.87
CA ASP A 36 -10.60 24.42 8.46
C ASP A 36 -9.86 25.74 8.81
N ALA A 37 -10.51 26.68 9.52
CA ALA A 37 -9.92 27.99 9.80
C ALA A 37 -8.70 27.94 10.74
N LEU A 38 -8.56 26.90 11.58
CA LEU A 38 -7.37 26.73 12.42
C LEU A 38 -6.14 26.19 11.64
N SER A 39 -6.34 25.61 10.46
CA SER A 39 -5.27 25.19 9.54
C SER A 39 -4.85 26.29 8.59
N ARG A 40 -5.65 27.36 8.48
CA ARG A 40 -5.54 28.37 7.44
C ARG A 40 -5.29 29.73 8.07
N ARG A 41 -4.04 30.04 8.40
CA ARG A 41 -3.69 31.39 8.81
C ARG A 41 -3.94 32.35 7.64
N ASP A 42 -4.69 33.42 7.87
CA ASP A 42 -5.07 34.39 6.83
C ASP A 42 -3.86 35.01 6.13
N ASN A 43 -2.72 35.10 6.81
CA ASN A 43 -1.47 35.61 6.24
C ASN A 43 -0.77 34.67 5.25
N ILE A 44 -1.27 33.44 5.05
CA ILE A 44 -0.70 32.44 4.13
C ILE A 44 -1.44 32.40 2.78
N TYR A 45 -2.67 32.91 2.72
CA TYR A 45 -3.48 32.89 1.50
C TYR A 45 -3.27 34.16 0.67
N PRO A 46 -3.18 34.04 -0.67
CA PRO A 46 -3.10 35.20 -1.53
C PRO A 46 -4.39 36.01 -1.48
N GLU A 47 -4.26 37.33 -1.55
CA GLU A 47 -5.43 38.20 -1.75
C GLU A 47 -5.91 38.11 -3.20
N ARG A 48 -7.10 38.64 -3.47
CA ARG A 48 -7.73 38.54 -4.80
C ARG A 48 -6.83 39.17 -5.86
N GLY A 49 -6.25 38.34 -6.73
CA GLY A 49 -5.32 38.77 -7.79
C GLY A 49 -3.85 38.51 -7.50
N GLU A 50 -3.51 37.98 -6.33
CA GLU A 50 -2.19 37.45 -6.01
C GLU A 50 -2.14 35.92 -6.20
N ASP A 51 -0.97 35.38 -6.49
CA ASP A 51 -0.77 33.94 -6.61
C ASP A 51 -0.23 33.35 -5.29
N PHE A 52 -0.55 32.09 -5.00
CA PHE A 52 -0.06 31.40 -3.81
C PHE A 52 1.46 31.36 -3.71
N ILE A 53 2.15 31.35 -4.86
CA ILE A 53 3.61 31.31 -4.96
C ILE A 53 4.23 32.63 -4.48
N SER A 54 3.61 33.78 -4.78
CA SER A 54 4.14 35.09 -4.37
C SER A 54 3.93 35.34 -2.87
N LYS A 55 2.77 34.96 -2.33
CA LYS A 55 2.44 35.13 -0.90
C LYS A 55 3.22 34.17 0.00
N ASN A 56 3.47 32.93 -0.46
CA ASN A 56 4.22 31.93 0.30
C ASN A 56 5.23 31.18 -0.59
N PRO A 57 6.41 31.78 -0.84
CA PRO A 57 7.45 31.15 -1.66
C PRO A 57 8.05 29.90 -1.02
N LYS A 58 7.86 29.70 0.29
CA LYS A 58 8.37 28.54 1.03
C LYS A 58 7.45 27.32 0.97
N ASN A 59 6.18 27.48 0.61
CA ASN A 59 5.23 26.35 0.48
C ASN A 59 5.63 25.34 -0.61
N PHE A 60 6.36 25.80 -1.63
CA PHE A 60 6.86 24.95 -2.71
C PHE A 60 8.34 24.64 -2.58
N GLN A 61 8.96 24.96 -1.43
CA GLN A 61 10.33 24.59 -1.18
C GLN A 61 10.39 23.07 -1.03
N GLN A 62 11.01 22.41 -2.01
CA GLN A 62 11.36 21.01 -1.89
C GLN A 62 12.31 20.85 -0.70
N LEU A 63 11.79 20.37 0.43
CA LEU A 63 12.54 20.22 1.67
C LEU A 63 13.61 19.12 1.58
N ILE A 64 13.37 18.12 0.73
CA ILE A 64 14.30 17.01 0.48
C ILE A 64 14.82 17.18 -0.95
N LYS A 65 16.04 17.72 -1.09
CA LYS A 65 16.67 17.85 -2.41
C LYS A 65 17.03 16.46 -2.93
N GLN A 66 16.97 16.26 -4.25
CA GLN A 66 17.33 14.97 -4.86
C GLN A 66 18.74 14.52 -4.46
N ASP A 67 19.66 15.47 -4.31
CA ASP A 67 21.06 15.22 -3.95
C ASP A 67 21.25 14.84 -2.46
N GLU A 68 20.26 15.16 -1.62
CA GLU A 68 20.20 14.80 -0.20
C GLU A 68 19.46 13.46 0.02
N VAL A 69 18.78 12.95 -1.01
CA VAL A 69 18.32 11.56 -1.05
C VAL A 69 19.52 10.69 -1.42
N GLN A 70 20.36 10.39 -0.43
CA GLN A 70 21.14 9.16 -0.53
C GLN A 70 20.12 8.03 -0.48
N PRO A 71 19.97 7.20 -1.53
CA PRO A 71 19.32 5.91 -1.35
C PRO A 71 20.15 5.22 -0.28
N SER A 72 19.63 5.16 0.96
CA SER A 72 20.33 4.54 2.07
C SER A 72 20.82 3.17 1.59
N ARG A 73 22.09 2.85 1.83
CA ARG A 73 22.65 1.56 1.41
C ARG A 73 21.89 0.36 2.03
N ASP A 74 21.13 0.60 3.09
CA ASP A 74 20.17 -0.34 3.70
C ASP A 74 18.90 -0.60 2.85
N PHE A 75 18.69 0.17 1.77
CA PHE A 75 17.53 0.11 0.87
C PHE A 75 17.84 -0.48 -0.50
N ALA A 76 19.07 -0.97 -0.71
CA ALA A 76 19.31 -1.90 -1.79
C ALA A 76 18.50 -3.17 -1.47
N VAL A 77 17.28 -3.25 -2.00
CA VAL A 77 16.63 -4.55 -2.23
C VAL A 77 17.68 -5.36 -2.96
N GLU A 78 18.24 -6.37 -2.29
CA GLU A 78 19.32 -7.20 -2.83
C GLU A 78 18.95 -7.60 -4.26
N VAL A 79 19.69 -7.08 -5.24
CA VAL A 79 19.47 -7.38 -6.65
C VAL A 79 19.58 -8.90 -6.87
N GLU A 80 20.40 -9.58 -6.06
CA GLU A 80 20.51 -11.03 -5.98
C GLU A 80 19.17 -11.72 -5.62
N SER A 81 18.34 -11.08 -4.79
CA SER A 81 17.04 -11.62 -4.39
C SER A 81 16.03 -11.64 -5.55
N PHE A 82 16.19 -10.78 -6.56
CA PHE A 82 15.28 -10.73 -7.71
C PHE A 82 15.68 -11.72 -8.80
N SER A 83 16.98 -11.85 -9.11
CA SER A 83 17.46 -12.87 -10.06
C SER A 83 17.13 -14.29 -9.59
N ASN A 84 17.37 -14.57 -8.31
CA ASN A 84 17.04 -15.88 -7.72
C ASN A 84 15.55 -16.20 -7.79
N LEU A 85 14.70 -15.18 -7.66
CA LEU A 85 13.25 -15.34 -7.77
C LEU A 85 12.83 -15.67 -9.20
N ILE A 86 13.38 -14.97 -10.20
CA ILE A 86 13.12 -15.25 -11.62
C ILE A 86 13.55 -16.68 -11.96
N ASP A 87 14.76 -17.08 -11.57
CA ASP A 87 15.28 -18.43 -11.82
C ASP A 87 14.40 -19.50 -11.18
N SER A 88 13.89 -19.24 -9.98
CA SER A 88 12.98 -20.15 -9.28
C SER A 88 11.63 -20.26 -10.00
N ILE A 89 11.08 -19.13 -10.46
CA ILE A 89 9.83 -19.10 -11.24
C ILE A 89 10.01 -19.87 -12.55
N GLN A 90 11.10 -19.62 -13.29
CA GLN A 90 11.39 -20.35 -14.53
C GLN A 90 11.46 -21.85 -14.28
N LYS A 91 12.26 -22.30 -13.30
CA LYS A 91 12.38 -23.74 -12.98
C LYS A 91 11.04 -24.36 -12.63
N ALA A 92 10.23 -23.68 -11.82
CA ALA A 92 8.91 -24.16 -11.43
C ALA A 92 7.92 -24.18 -12.62
N LEU A 93 7.98 -23.22 -13.54
CA LEU A 93 7.16 -23.21 -14.76
C LEU A 93 7.44 -24.42 -15.65
N TRP A 94 8.71 -24.82 -15.77
CA TRP A 94 9.11 -26.00 -16.54
C TRP A 94 8.70 -27.34 -15.89
N GLN A 95 8.56 -27.37 -14.56
CA GLN A 95 8.12 -28.54 -13.82
C GLN A 95 6.60 -28.72 -13.85
N ASP A 96 5.83 -27.63 -13.92
CA ASP A 96 4.37 -27.69 -13.95
C ASP A 96 3.85 -28.17 -15.31
N SER A 97 3.12 -29.28 -15.31
CA SER A 97 2.54 -29.90 -16.50
C SER A 97 1.63 -28.96 -17.31
N GLN A 98 0.92 -28.05 -16.64
CA GLN A 98 -0.02 -27.13 -17.29
C GLN A 98 0.73 -26.07 -18.09
N TYR A 99 1.67 -25.37 -17.44
CA TYR A 99 2.44 -24.30 -18.06
C TYR A 99 3.48 -24.82 -19.05
N ARG A 100 4.03 -26.02 -18.83
CA ARG A 100 4.95 -26.66 -19.79
C ARG A 100 4.32 -26.86 -21.16
N SER A 101 3.05 -27.25 -21.21
CA SER A 101 2.33 -27.43 -22.48
C SER A 101 2.19 -26.08 -23.22
N ILE A 102 1.82 -25.04 -22.49
CA ILE A 102 1.70 -23.65 -23.00
C ILE A 102 3.06 -23.14 -23.51
N LEU A 103 4.14 -23.33 -22.74
CA LEU A 103 5.50 -22.93 -23.12
C LEU A 103 5.96 -23.62 -24.41
N GLN A 104 5.69 -24.91 -24.57
CA GLN A 104 6.05 -25.65 -25.79
C GLN A 104 5.26 -25.18 -27.02
N GLU A 105 3.99 -24.82 -26.85
CA GLU A 105 3.16 -24.32 -27.93
C GLU A 105 3.57 -22.90 -28.36
N LEU A 106 3.88 -22.03 -27.40
CA LEU A 106 4.44 -20.70 -27.68
C LEU A 106 5.81 -20.80 -28.38
N GLY A 107 6.68 -21.73 -27.96
CA GLY A 107 7.97 -21.99 -28.60
C GLY A 107 7.87 -22.48 -30.04
N LYS A 108 6.73 -23.09 -30.42
CA LYS A 108 6.43 -23.50 -31.82
C LYS A 108 5.84 -22.36 -32.66
N GLY A 109 5.76 -21.15 -32.12
CA GLY A 109 5.20 -19.99 -32.80
C GLY A 109 3.67 -19.96 -32.86
N LYS A 110 2.98 -20.79 -32.07
CA LYS A 110 1.51 -20.70 -31.95
C LYS A 110 1.15 -19.56 -31.01
N SER A 111 0.24 -18.69 -31.44
CA SER A 111 -0.33 -17.66 -30.58
C SER A 111 -1.41 -18.28 -29.70
N ILE A 112 -1.19 -18.28 -28.39
CA ILE A 112 -2.19 -18.67 -27.39
C ILE A 112 -2.86 -17.39 -26.88
N GLN A 113 -4.18 -17.40 -26.75
CA GLN A 113 -4.95 -16.23 -26.32
C GLN A 113 -4.49 -15.77 -24.92
N ASP A 114 -4.18 -14.47 -24.81
CA ASP A 114 -3.74 -13.77 -23.60
C ASP A 114 -2.36 -14.18 -23.01
N TYR A 115 -1.70 -15.22 -23.54
CA TYR A 115 -0.38 -15.66 -23.10
C TYR A 115 0.72 -15.20 -24.06
N SER A 116 1.83 -14.71 -23.51
CA SER A 116 3.05 -14.37 -24.25
C SER A 116 4.29 -14.85 -23.52
N LEU A 117 5.38 -15.04 -24.26
CA LEU A 117 6.67 -15.42 -23.70
C LEU A 117 7.60 -14.23 -23.80
N ASP A 118 8.19 -13.82 -22.67
CA ASP A 118 9.23 -12.80 -22.70
C ASP A 118 10.53 -13.40 -23.23
N SER A 119 11.08 -12.79 -24.29
CA SER A 119 12.29 -13.25 -24.96
C SER A 119 13.54 -13.05 -24.11
N SER A 120 13.54 -12.06 -23.20
CA SER A 120 14.71 -11.73 -22.37
C SER A 120 14.78 -12.57 -21.09
N SER A 121 13.66 -12.69 -20.39
CA SER A 121 13.58 -13.38 -19.10
C SER A 121 13.02 -14.80 -19.18
N GLN A 122 12.65 -15.31 -20.36
CA GLN A 122 12.01 -16.63 -20.54
C GLN A 122 10.80 -16.89 -19.62
N LEU A 123 10.15 -15.82 -19.16
CA LEU A 123 8.98 -15.89 -18.28
C LEU A 123 7.70 -15.96 -19.11
N LEU A 124 6.74 -16.75 -18.62
CA LEU A 124 5.39 -16.78 -19.15
C LEU A 124 4.62 -15.57 -18.63
N LEU A 125 4.05 -14.78 -19.54
CA LEU A 125 3.22 -13.62 -19.23
C LEU A 125 1.76 -13.92 -19.58
N PHE A 126 0.84 -13.46 -18.73
CA PHE A 126 -0.60 -13.45 -18.98
C PHE A 126 -1.11 -12.01 -18.89
N LYS A 127 -1.55 -11.41 -20.01
CA LYS A 127 -1.96 -9.99 -20.07
C LYS A 127 -0.95 -9.04 -19.40
N ASP A 128 0.33 -9.24 -19.72
CA ASP A 128 1.49 -8.51 -19.17
C ASP A 128 1.88 -8.82 -17.72
N TRP A 129 1.20 -9.77 -17.05
CA TRP A 129 1.57 -10.22 -15.70
C TRP A 129 2.41 -11.49 -15.74
N VAL A 130 3.46 -11.55 -14.92
CA VAL A 130 4.28 -12.76 -14.77
C VAL A 130 3.43 -13.87 -14.14
N VAL A 131 3.32 -14.99 -14.85
CA VAL A 131 2.62 -16.17 -14.36
C VAL A 131 3.49 -16.87 -13.33
N VAL A 132 2.95 -17.05 -12.13
CA VAL A 132 3.61 -17.76 -11.04
C VAL A 132 2.99 -19.16 -10.94
N PRO A 133 3.82 -20.23 -10.97
CA PRO A 133 3.37 -21.61 -10.78
C PRO A 133 2.65 -21.84 -9.44
N ASN A 134 1.98 -22.99 -9.32
CA ASN A 134 1.31 -23.37 -8.08
C ASN A 134 2.28 -23.92 -7.01
N ASP A 135 3.38 -23.18 -6.77
CA ASP A 135 4.36 -23.48 -5.73
C ASP A 135 4.17 -22.53 -4.54
N PRO A 136 3.82 -23.04 -3.35
CA PRO A 136 3.59 -22.20 -2.17
C PRO A 136 4.84 -21.44 -1.72
N THR A 137 6.05 -21.95 -1.98
CA THR A 137 7.31 -21.31 -1.56
C THR A 137 7.56 -20.03 -2.34
N ILE A 138 7.34 -20.07 -3.65
CA ILE A 138 7.50 -18.92 -4.56
C ILE A 138 6.41 -17.88 -4.30
N GLN A 139 5.15 -18.33 -4.16
CA GLN A 139 4.03 -17.44 -3.85
C GLN A 139 4.24 -16.73 -2.51
N LEU A 140 4.74 -17.45 -1.49
CA LEU A 140 5.08 -16.87 -0.20
C LEU A 140 6.21 -15.84 -0.29
N ASN A 141 7.29 -16.15 -1.02
CA ASN A 141 8.42 -15.23 -1.19
C ASN A 141 7.99 -13.91 -1.85
N ILE A 142 7.22 -13.99 -2.94
CA ILE A 142 6.65 -12.81 -3.62
C ILE A 142 5.78 -12.01 -2.66
N PHE A 143 4.91 -12.70 -1.92
CA PHE A 143 4.01 -12.07 -0.96
C PHE A 143 4.79 -11.32 0.14
N GLN A 144 5.76 -11.97 0.77
CA GLN A 144 6.55 -11.40 1.87
C GLN A 144 7.30 -10.14 1.42
N LYS A 145 7.86 -10.15 0.21
CA LYS A 145 8.49 -8.95 -0.38
C LYS A 145 7.51 -7.80 -0.56
N CYS A 146 6.26 -8.08 -0.94
CA CYS A 146 5.24 -7.05 -1.14
C CYS A 146 4.54 -6.60 0.15
N HIS A 147 4.53 -7.41 1.20
CA HIS A 147 3.74 -7.18 2.41
C HIS A 147 4.58 -6.92 3.66
N ASP A 148 5.61 -7.73 3.90
CA ASP A 148 6.45 -7.69 5.09
C ASP A 148 7.66 -6.76 4.93
N SER A 149 7.86 -6.20 3.74
CA SER A 149 8.87 -5.17 3.54
C SER A 149 8.56 -3.97 4.43
N PRO A 150 9.54 -3.45 5.20
CA PRO A 150 9.36 -2.24 6.01
C PRO A 150 8.80 -1.05 5.21
N LEU A 151 9.11 -1.01 3.90
CA LEU A 151 8.60 -0.02 2.95
C LEU A 151 7.13 -0.18 2.60
N ALA A 152 6.61 -1.41 2.57
CA ALA A 152 5.23 -1.68 2.21
C ALA A 152 4.26 -1.31 3.34
N GLY A 153 4.73 -1.35 4.59
CA GLY A 153 3.97 -0.94 5.77
C GLY A 153 2.80 -1.86 6.09
N HIS A 154 2.94 -3.17 5.89
CA HIS A 154 1.92 -4.19 6.19
C HIS A 154 0.50 -3.84 5.66
N PRO A 155 0.36 -3.67 4.33
CA PRO A 155 -0.90 -3.25 3.74
C PRO A 155 -2.03 -4.25 4.01
N GLY A 156 -3.25 -3.75 4.21
CA GLY A 156 -4.43 -4.59 4.32
C GLY A 156 -4.75 -5.35 3.03
N GLN A 157 -5.62 -6.37 3.11
CA GLN A 157 -5.89 -7.35 2.04
C GLN A 157 -6.06 -6.75 0.64
N GLU A 158 -6.92 -5.74 0.48
CA GLU A 158 -7.18 -5.13 -0.83
C GLU A 158 -5.96 -4.41 -1.41
N LYS A 159 -5.19 -3.73 -0.56
CA LYS A 159 -3.99 -3.00 -0.97
C LYS A 159 -2.91 -3.98 -1.40
N THR A 160 -2.70 -5.05 -0.62
CA THR A 160 -1.74 -6.12 -0.94
C THR A 160 -2.10 -6.81 -2.24
N LEU A 161 -3.38 -7.13 -2.45
CA LEU A 161 -3.86 -7.70 -3.70
C LEU A 161 -3.58 -6.80 -4.90
N LYS A 162 -3.81 -5.48 -4.77
CA LYS A 162 -3.49 -4.52 -5.82
C LYS A 162 -1.99 -4.41 -6.08
N LEU A 163 -1.14 -4.50 -5.05
CA LEU A 163 0.31 -4.45 -5.20
C LEU A 163 0.84 -5.68 -5.96
N VAL A 164 0.45 -6.88 -5.54
CA VAL A 164 0.90 -8.12 -6.16
C VAL A 164 0.40 -8.22 -7.62
N LYS A 165 -0.88 -7.87 -7.86
CA LYS A 165 -1.48 -7.86 -9.21
C LYS A 165 -0.84 -6.91 -10.21
N ARG A 166 0.07 -6.01 -9.79
CA ARG A 166 0.78 -5.13 -10.75
C ARG A 166 1.81 -5.89 -11.57
N GLY A 167 2.41 -6.94 -11.01
CA GLY A 167 3.50 -7.69 -11.66
C GLY A 167 3.26 -9.18 -11.79
N PHE A 168 2.38 -9.77 -10.98
CA PHE A 168 2.25 -11.22 -10.88
C PHE A 168 0.80 -11.71 -10.98
N HIS A 169 0.65 -12.92 -11.51
CA HIS A 169 -0.62 -13.61 -11.61
C HIS A 169 -0.47 -15.10 -11.29
N TRP A 170 -1.34 -15.65 -10.44
CA TRP A 170 -1.49 -17.09 -10.24
C TRP A 170 -2.92 -17.48 -9.83
N SER A 171 -3.21 -18.77 -9.95
CA SER A 171 -4.51 -19.33 -9.56
C SER A 171 -4.74 -19.18 -8.06
N ARG A 172 -5.96 -18.78 -7.68
CA ARG A 172 -6.37 -18.59 -6.26
C ARG A 172 -5.55 -17.56 -5.47
N MET A 173 -4.79 -16.69 -6.13
CA MET A 173 -4.02 -15.60 -5.49
C MET A 173 -4.84 -14.77 -4.50
N THR A 174 -6.10 -14.47 -4.83
CA THR A 174 -6.97 -13.68 -3.94
C THR A 174 -7.24 -14.39 -2.62
N GLN A 175 -7.43 -15.70 -2.64
CA GLN A 175 -7.68 -16.49 -1.45
C GLN A 175 -6.40 -16.58 -0.60
N PHE A 176 -5.27 -16.89 -1.24
CA PHE A 176 -3.97 -16.93 -0.59
C PHE A 176 -3.64 -15.62 0.16
N ILE A 177 -3.82 -14.47 -0.51
CA ILE A 177 -3.55 -13.15 0.10
C ILE A 177 -4.48 -12.88 1.28
N LYS A 178 -5.77 -13.22 1.17
CA LYS A 178 -6.74 -13.02 2.26
C LYS A 178 -6.35 -13.83 3.49
N ASP A 179 -6.08 -15.12 3.28
CA ASP A 179 -5.74 -16.05 4.35
C ASP A 179 -4.43 -15.61 5.04
N TYR A 180 -3.41 -15.24 4.27
CA TYR A 180 -2.14 -14.80 4.83
C TYR A 180 -2.27 -13.50 5.64
N VAL A 181 -2.85 -12.44 5.07
CA VAL A 181 -3.01 -11.16 5.76
C VAL A 181 -3.88 -11.31 7.02
N SER A 182 -4.88 -12.21 6.99
CA SER A 182 -5.70 -12.50 8.17
C SER A 182 -4.90 -13.15 9.31
N SER A 183 -3.89 -13.94 8.98
CA SER A 183 -2.97 -14.57 9.94
C SER A 183 -1.81 -13.68 10.40
N CYS A 184 -1.59 -12.53 9.75
CA CYS A 184 -0.48 -11.64 10.06
C CYS A 184 -0.68 -10.96 11.43
N GLN A 185 0.22 -11.23 12.37
CA GLN A 185 0.16 -10.64 13.71
C GLN A 185 0.33 -9.12 13.70
N GLN A 186 1.17 -8.56 12.82
CA GLN A 186 1.38 -7.12 12.73
C GLN A 186 0.13 -6.40 12.24
N CYS A 187 -0.50 -6.91 11.19
CA CYS A 187 -1.79 -6.39 10.70
C CYS A 187 -2.89 -6.53 11.76
N SER A 188 -2.95 -7.67 12.45
CA SER A 188 -3.95 -7.92 13.50
C SER A 188 -3.83 -6.91 14.65
N ARG A 189 -2.60 -6.60 15.09
CA ARG A 189 -2.35 -5.57 16.13
C ARG A 189 -2.71 -4.16 15.67
N ASN A 190 -2.49 -3.85 14.40
CA ASN A 190 -2.70 -2.50 13.86
C ASN A 190 -4.14 -2.24 13.37
N ASN A 191 -4.94 -3.30 13.20
CA ASN A 191 -6.34 -3.19 12.86
C ASN A 191 -7.13 -2.76 14.11
N ASN A 192 -7.59 -1.51 14.11
CA ASN A 192 -8.61 -1.08 15.06
C ASN A 192 -9.89 -1.89 14.83
N ILE A 193 -10.46 -2.43 15.90
CA ILE A 193 -11.78 -3.08 15.86
C ILE A 193 -12.79 -2.02 15.43
N ASN A 194 -13.14 -2.01 14.15
CA ASN A 194 -14.21 -1.15 13.66
C ASN A 194 -15.51 -1.68 14.27
N HIS A 195 -16.10 -0.92 15.19
CA HIS A 195 -17.44 -1.20 15.69
C HIS A 195 -18.38 -1.41 14.51
N LYS A 196 -19.25 -2.43 14.59
CA LYS A 196 -20.33 -2.62 13.60
C LYS A 196 -21.03 -1.29 13.40
N LYS A 197 -21.18 -0.86 12.14
CA LYS A 197 -22.01 0.29 11.81
C LYS A 197 -23.41 0.00 12.39
N PHE A 198 -23.84 0.86 13.31
CA PHE A 198 -25.21 0.91 13.81
C PHE A 198 -26.15 1.27 12.66
#